data_AF-A0A917MR38-F1
#
_entry.id   AF-A0A917MR38-F1
#
_cell.length_a   1.000
_cell.length_b   1.000
_cell.length_c   1.000
_cell.angle_alpha   90.00
_cell.angle_beta   90.00
_cell.angle_gamma   90.00
#
_symmetry.space_group_name_H-M   'P 1'
#
loop_
_entity.id
_entity.type
_entity.pdbx_description
1 polymer ?
#
loop_
_entity_poly.entity_id
_entity_poly.type
_entity_poly.pdbx_seq_one_letter_code
_entity_poly.pdbx_strand_id
1 'polypeptide(L)'
;MTSETLQRLEQNTEVKKHYASAGALGKNKLAAIPLVLAVFSAFGAYFFYDISKNDAAYSSYLYVAIGVFVACVIAFIVMQKAAYKKTLETLDEVPACVAKVITGNSEAQLYYGIYTTGRRRHDIDFIEGIAWKIANVEEETDNRIKTKIRNMFAPKLESAGGGTPLPLPEEFTDGEKVFQRQFRFGEVKKATRDALELNDGRFAVLAFNNKGVLVENEHVEG
;
A
#
# COMPACT_ATOMS: atom_id res chain seq x y z
N MET A 1 -13.23 9.60 -15.38
CA MET A 1 -13.69 9.26 -14.01
C MET A 1 -14.35 10.48 -13.37
N THR A 2 -15.49 10.34 -12.68
CA THR A 2 -16.26 11.47 -12.09
C THR A 2 -16.35 11.37 -10.56
N SER A 3 -16.65 12.48 -9.88
CA SER A 3 -16.89 12.50 -8.43
C SER A 3 -18.07 11.59 -8.02
N GLU A 4 -19.10 11.48 -8.87
CA GLU A 4 -20.25 10.61 -8.63
C GLU A 4 -19.83 9.13 -8.57
N THR A 5 -18.95 8.69 -9.47
CA THR A 5 -18.40 7.32 -9.44
C THR A 5 -17.66 7.04 -8.14
N LEU A 6 -16.87 8.00 -7.64
CA LEU A 6 -16.14 7.86 -6.38
C LEU A 6 -17.09 7.81 -5.18
N GLN A 7 -18.18 8.59 -5.18
CA GLN A 7 -19.20 8.52 -4.14
C GLN A 7 -19.91 7.16 -4.12
N ARG A 8 -20.22 6.59 -5.29
CA ARG A 8 -20.78 5.23 -5.39
C ARG A 8 -19.83 4.19 -4.82
N LEU A 9 -18.53 4.29 -5.11
CA LEU A 9 -17.50 3.43 -4.52
C LEU A 9 -17.41 3.57 -2.99
N GLU A 10 -17.61 4.77 -2.44
CA GLU A 10 -17.69 4.97 -0.98
C GLU A 10 -18.90 4.26 -0.35
N GLN A 11 -20.00 4.14 -1.09
CA GLN A 11 -21.21 3.48 -0.61
C GLN A 11 -21.22 1.97 -0.89
N ASN A 12 -20.39 1.49 -1.81
CA ASN A 12 -20.34 0.08 -2.19
C ASN A 12 -19.52 -0.75 -1.19
N THR A 13 -20.22 -1.31 -0.19
CA THR A 13 -19.61 -2.18 0.82
C THR A 13 -19.00 -3.45 0.23
N GLU A 14 -19.54 -4.01 -0.85
CA GLU A 14 -19.02 -5.24 -1.45
C GLU A 14 -17.64 -5.03 -2.08
N VAL A 15 -17.48 -3.95 -2.84
CA VAL A 15 -16.19 -3.54 -3.40
C VAL A 15 -15.19 -3.27 -2.27
N LYS A 16 -15.59 -2.55 -1.22
CA LYS A 16 -14.72 -2.32 -0.06
C LYS A 16 -14.30 -3.62 0.65
N LYS A 17 -15.19 -4.60 0.78
CA LYS A 17 -14.87 -5.93 1.33
C LYS A 17 -13.86 -6.69 0.46
N HIS A 18 -13.99 -6.60 -0.87
CA HIS A 18 -13.06 -7.22 -1.81
C HIS A 18 -11.61 -6.73 -1.56
N TYR A 19 -11.44 -5.43 -1.31
CA TYR A 19 -10.13 -4.82 -1.05
C TYR A 19 -9.70 -4.79 0.42
N ALA A 20 -10.52 -5.28 1.36
CA ALA A 20 -10.24 -5.20 2.80
C ALA A 20 -8.98 -5.98 3.25
N SER A 21 -8.60 -7.03 2.51
CA SER A 21 -7.37 -7.79 2.77
C SER A 21 -6.11 -6.92 2.61
N ALA A 22 -6.10 -6.02 1.62
CA ALA A 22 -5.02 -5.07 1.39
C ALA A 22 -4.90 -4.04 2.51
N GLY A 23 -6.04 -3.66 3.12
CA GLY A 23 -6.11 -2.82 4.32
C GLY A 23 -5.63 -3.53 5.60
N ALA A 24 -5.91 -4.83 5.74
CA ALA A 24 -5.50 -5.64 6.88
C ALA A 24 -3.98 -5.85 6.95
N LEU A 25 -3.34 -6.10 5.79
CA LEU A 25 -1.89 -6.32 5.66
C LEU A 25 -1.02 -5.13 6.13
N GLY A 26 -1.60 -3.94 6.33
CA GLY A 26 -0.89 -2.75 6.80
C GLY A 26 -1.17 -2.35 8.27
N LYS A 27 -2.18 -2.93 8.94
CA LYS A 27 -2.60 -2.47 10.28
C LYS A 27 -1.68 -2.94 11.41
N ASN A 28 -1.03 -4.11 11.28
CA ASN A 28 -0.25 -4.70 12.37
C ASN A 28 1.25 -4.81 12.05
N LYS A 29 2.02 -3.74 12.33
CA LYS A 29 3.50 -3.84 12.39
C LYS A 29 3.96 -4.92 13.39
N LEU A 30 3.17 -5.17 14.44
CA LEU A 30 3.40 -6.23 15.43
C LEU A 30 3.25 -7.64 14.85
N ALA A 31 2.53 -7.83 13.75
CA ALA A 31 2.44 -9.14 13.08
C ALA A 31 3.75 -9.54 12.38
N ALA A 32 4.71 -8.61 12.22
CA ALA A 32 6.05 -8.94 11.76
C ALA A 32 6.87 -9.68 12.83
N ILE A 33 6.55 -9.51 14.12
CA ILE A 33 7.32 -10.13 15.23
C ILE A 33 7.21 -11.66 15.18
N PRO A 34 6.01 -12.28 15.13
CA PRO A 34 5.91 -13.74 14.97
C PRO A 34 6.58 -14.23 13.70
N LEU A 35 6.53 -13.48 12.60
CA LEU A 35 7.14 -13.89 11.33
C LEU A 35 8.68 -13.95 11.44
N VAL A 36 9.30 -12.93 12.03
CA VAL A 36 10.74 -12.90 12.26
C VAL A 36 11.18 -14.03 13.19
N LEU A 37 10.44 -14.25 14.29
CA LEU A 37 10.69 -15.37 15.21
C LEU A 37 10.52 -16.73 14.52
N ALA A 38 9.51 -16.88 13.65
CA ALA A 38 9.32 -18.09 12.86
C ALA A 38 10.54 -18.36 11.97
N VAL A 39 11.05 -17.36 11.26
CA VAL A 39 12.26 -17.51 10.42
C VAL A 39 13.45 -17.96 11.27
N PHE A 40 13.74 -17.29 12.39
CA PHE A 40 14.84 -17.69 13.28
C PHE A 40 14.66 -19.10 13.86
N SER A 41 13.43 -19.47 14.24
CA SER A 41 13.14 -20.81 14.74
C SER A 41 13.26 -21.90 13.66
N ALA A 42 12.92 -21.60 12.41
CA ALA A 42 13.12 -22.51 11.28
C ALA A 42 14.62 -22.71 10.98
N PHE A 43 15.42 -21.62 11.02
CA PHE A 43 16.87 -21.71 10.94
C PHE A 43 17.46 -22.52 12.10
N GLY A 44 16.98 -22.30 13.33
CA GLY A 44 17.38 -23.07 14.50
C GLY A 44 17.05 -24.56 14.35
N ALA A 45 15.84 -24.89 13.91
CA ALA A 45 15.43 -26.27 13.65
C ALA A 45 16.33 -26.94 12.59
N TYR A 46 16.64 -26.24 11.51
CA TYR A 46 17.57 -26.72 10.48
C TYR A 46 18.98 -26.96 11.06
N PHE A 47 19.51 -26.01 11.83
CA PHE A 47 20.83 -26.11 12.45
C PHE A 47 20.94 -27.31 13.41
N PHE A 48 19.95 -27.48 14.30
CA PHE A 48 19.94 -28.61 15.24
C PHE A 48 19.68 -29.95 14.56
N TYR A 49 18.93 -29.96 13.45
CA TYR A 49 18.71 -31.18 12.66
C TYR A 49 19.96 -31.61 11.89
N ASP A 50 20.73 -30.69 11.32
CA ASP A 50 21.81 -31.01 10.38
C ASP A 50 23.20 -31.03 11.04
N ILE A 51 23.51 -30.03 11.87
CA ILE A 51 24.88 -29.75 12.34
C ILE A 51 25.13 -30.27 13.77
N SER A 52 24.11 -30.24 14.65
CA SER A 52 24.29 -30.56 16.07
C SER A 52 23.94 -32.00 16.48
N LYS A 53 23.88 -32.96 15.55
CA LYS A 53 23.54 -34.38 15.86
C LYS A 53 24.48 -35.05 16.87
N ASN A 54 25.67 -34.47 17.08
CA ASN A 54 26.66 -34.96 18.05
C ASN A 54 26.37 -34.53 19.50
N ASP A 55 25.41 -33.63 19.73
CA ASP A 55 24.93 -33.26 21.06
C ASP A 55 23.77 -34.18 21.47
N ALA A 56 23.84 -34.81 22.65
CA ALA A 56 22.79 -35.69 23.15
C ALA A 56 21.42 -35.00 23.32
N ALA A 57 21.39 -33.68 23.48
CA ALA A 57 20.17 -32.89 23.64
C ALA A 57 19.59 -32.34 22.32
N TYR A 58 20.21 -32.63 21.16
CA TYR A 58 19.81 -32.03 19.87
C TYR A 58 18.33 -32.22 19.53
N SER A 59 17.77 -33.38 19.85
CA SER A 59 16.36 -33.70 19.60
C SER A 59 15.42 -32.78 20.40
N SER A 60 15.78 -32.46 21.65
CA SER A 60 15.01 -31.54 22.49
C SER A 60 15.04 -30.13 21.92
N TYR A 61 16.20 -29.63 21.50
CA TYR A 61 16.32 -28.31 20.87
C TYR A 61 15.56 -28.22 19.54
N LEU A 62 15.60 -29.28 18.73
CA LEU A 62 14.83 -29.40 17.49
C LEU A 62 13.32 -29.31 17.74
N TYR A 63 12.80 -30.08 18.70
CA TYR A 63 11.36 -30.06 19.02
C TYR A 63 10.92 -28.71 19.59
N VAL A 64 11.74 -28.05 20.41
CA VAL A 64 11.45 -26.70 20.90
C VAL A 64 11.43 -25.70 19.73
N ALA A 65 12.40 -25.76 18.81
CA ALA A 65 12.44 -24.88 17.65
C ALA A 65 11.21 -25.06 16.74
N ILE A 66 10.81 -26.31 16.46
CA ILE A 66 9.58 -26.62 15.72
C ILE A 66 8.35 -26.11 16.47
N GLY A 67 8.28 -26.31 17.79
CA GLY A 67 7.17 -25.82 18.62
C GLY A 67 7.02 -24.31 18.56
N VAL A 68 8.13 -23.57 18.67
CA VAL A 68 8.15 -22.10 18.55
C VAL A 68 7.73 -21.66 17.14
N PHE A 69 8.21 -22.35 16.10
CA PHE A 69 7.82 -22.08 14.72
C PHE A 69 6.30 -22.18 14.53
N VAL A 70 5.72 -23.30 14.94
CA VAL A 70 4.28 -23.55 14.83
C VAL A 70 3.47 -22.52 15.63
N ALA A 71 3.88 -22.21 16.86
CA ALA A 71 3.23 -21.20 17.68
C ALA A 71 3.26 -19.81 17.01
N CYS A 72 4.38 -19.43 16.40
CA CYS A 72 4.52 -18.17 15.67
C CYS A 72 3.61 -18.11 14.43
N VAL A 73 3.51 -19.20 13.67
CA VAL A 73 2.60 -19.28 12.51
C VAL A 73 1.14 -19.14 12.96
N ILE A 74 0.74 -19.83 14.03
CA ILE A 74 -0.62 -19.72 14.58
C ILE A 74 -0.89 -18.29 15.04
N ALA A 75 0.03 -17.68 15.80
CA ALA A 75 -0.09 -16.30 16.26
C ALA A 75 -0.24 -15.32 15.08
N PHE A 76 0.56 -15.48 14.03
CA PHE A 76 0.45 -14.67 12.82
C PHE A 76 -0.93 -14.78 12.16
N ILE A 77 -1.46 -16.00 11.99
CA ILE A 77 -2.78 -16.23 11.40
C ILE A 77 -3.89 -15.59 12.24
N VAL A 78 -3.84 -15.72 13.56
CA VAL A 78 -4.82 -15.12 14.48
C VAL A 78 -4.76 -13.59 14.40
N MET A 79 -3.56 -13.01 14.43
CA MET A 79 -3.38 -11.56 14.30
C MET A 79 -3.89 -11.03 12.95
N GLN A 80 -3.67 -11.77 11.86
CA GLN A 80 -4.18 -11.39 10.53
C GLN A 80 -5.70 -11.47 10.45
N LYS A 81 -6.32 -12.53 11.00
CA LYS A 81 -7.77 -12.63 11.09
C LYS A 81 -8.38 -11.49 11.90
N ALA A 82 -7.76 -11.11 13.02
CA ALA A 82 -8.20 -9.98 13.83
C ALA A 82 -8.07 -8.65 13.08
N ALA A 83 -6.95 -8.42 12.38
CA ALA A 83 -6.74 -7.23 11.57
C ALA A 83 -7.74 -7.12 10.41
N TYR A 84 -8.05 -8.25 9.77
CA TYR A 84 -9.06 -8.33 8.72
C TYR A 84 -10.45 -8.02 9.27
N LYS A 85 -10.85 -8.64 10.40
CA LYS A 85 -12.14 -8.36 11.06
C LYS A 85 -12.28 -6.88 11.42
N LYS A 86 -11.25 -6.28 12.03
CA LYS A 86 -11.22 -4.84 12.34
C LYS A 86 -11.28 -3.95 11.08
N THR A 87 -10.82 -4.44 9.93
CA THR A 87 -10.92 -3.71 8.66
C THR A 87 -12.32 -3.80 8.09
N LEU A 88 -12.99 -4.94 8.25
CA LEU A 88 -14.41 -5.11 7.91
C LEU A 88 -15.34 -4.25 8.78
N GLU A 89 -15.00 -4.05 10.05
CA GLU A 89 -15.77 -3.20 10.98
C GLU A 89 -15.64 -1.70 10.66
N THR A 90 -14.57 -1.27 9.97
CA THR A 90 -14.30 0.13 9.65
C THR A 90 -14.45 0.44 8.16
N LEU A 91 -15.24 -0.34 7.40
CA LEU A 91 -15.40 -0.12 5.95
C LEU A 91 -16.09 1.19 5.62
N ASP A 92 -17.02 1.64 6.47
CA ASP A 92 -17.77 2.88 6.26
C ASP A 92 -16.85 4.11 6.27
N GLU A 93 -15.72 4.01 6.98
CA GLU A 93 -14.71 5.06 7.09
C GLU A 93 -13.70 5.07 5.92
N VAL A 94 -13.75 4.09 5.02
CA VAL A 94 -12.79 3.98 3.90
C VAL A 94 -13.19 4.96 2.80
N PRO A 95 -12.42 6.03 2.55
CA PRO A 95 -12.72 6.96 1.47
C PRO A 95 -12.31 6.36 0.13
N ALA A 96 -13.07 6.73 -0.90
CA ALA A 96 -12.65 6.56 -2.29
C ALA A 96 -12.06 7.88 -2.76
N CYS A 97 -10.90 7.81 -3.38
CA CYS A 97 -10.09 8.95 -3.73
C CYS A 97 -9.83 8.94 -5.23
N VAL A 98 -9.80 10.13 -5.84
CA VAL A 98 -9.11 10.29 -7.12
C VAL A 98 -7.61 10.20 -6.88
N ALA A 99 -6.93 9.39 -7.69
CA ALA A 99 -5.49 9.34 -7.77
C ALA A 99 -5.02 9.72 -9.18
N LYS A 100 -3.81 10.27 -9.26
CA LYS A 100 -3.14 10.67 -10.51
C LYS A 100 -1.74 10.10 -10.54
N VAL A 101 -1.36 9.49 -11.66
CA VAL A 101 0.02 9.10 -11.95
C VAL A 101 0.86 10.35 -12.22
N ILE A 102 2.02 10.43 -11.57
CA ILE A 102 2.99 11.51 -11.75
C ILE A 102 4.13 11.07 -12.68
N THR A 103 4.70 9.91 -12.37
CA THR A 103 5.82 9.33 -13.12
C THR A 103 5.83 7.83 -12.90
N GLY A 104 6.49 7.08 -13.77
CA GLY A 104 6.55 5.63 -13.65
C GLY A 104 7.51 5.01 -14.64
N ASN A 105 7.74 3.71 -14.46
CA ASN A 105 8.41 2.89 -15.44
C ASN A 105 7.36 1.98 -16.07
N SER A 106 7.04 2.23 -17.34
CA SER A 106 6.06 1.45 -18.10
C SER A 106 6.53 0.01 -18.35
N GLU A 107 7.84 -0.24 -18.46
CA GLU A 107 8.39 -1.60 -18.61
C GLU A 107 8.22 -2.41 -17.32
N ALA A 108 8.49 -1.78 -16.17
CA ALA A 108 8.29 -2.39 -14.86
C ALA A 108 6.83 -2.33 -14.35
N GLN A 109 5.95 -1.67 -15.12
CA GLN A 109 4.55 -1.42 -14.77
C GLN A 109 4.36 -0.87 -13.35
N LEU A 110 5.28 0.00 -12.93
CA LEU A 110 5.34 0.61 -11.60
C LEU A 110 5.22 2.12 -11.72
N TYR A 111 4.17 2.69 -11.11
CA TYR A 111 3.85 4.11 -11.23
C TYR A 111 3.81 4.77 -9.86
N TYR A 112 4.48 5.91 -9.74
CA TYR A 112 4.33 6.83 -8.62
C TYR A 112 3.07 7.65 -8.84
N GLY A 113 2.08 7.45 -7.97
CA GLY A 113 0.84 8.21 -7.98
C GLY A 113 0.68 9.04 -6.71
N ILE A 114 -0.17 10.06 -6.81
CA ILE A 114 -0.63 10.86 -5.68
C ILE A 114 -2.14 10.70 -5.50
N TYR A 115 -2.61 10.81 -4.26
CA TYR A 115 -4.02 10.83 -3.89
C TYR A 115 -4.20 11.58 -2.56
N THR A 116 -5.40 12.08 -2.31
CA THR A 116 -5.76 12.73 -1.04
C THR A 116 -6.92 12.01 -0.38
N THR A 117 -6.84 11.84 0.94
CA THR A 117 -7.94 11.32 1.77
C THR A 117 -8.72 12.43 2.46
N GLY A 118 -8.35 13.70 2.23
CA GLY A 118 -8.93 14.86 2.87
C GLY A 118 -10.26 15.31 2.27
N ARG A 119 -10.57 16.60 2.41
CA ARG A 119 -11.86 17.15 1.97
C ARG A 119 -11.96 17.19 0.44
N ARG A 120 -10.82 17.34 -0.23
CA ARG A 120 -10.70 17.41 -1.69
C ARG A 120 -10.49 16.03 -2.36
N ARG A 121 -10.85 14.93 -1.69
CA ARG A 121 -10.61 13.55 -2.17
C ARG A 121 -11.30 13.17 -3.48
N HIS A 122 -12.34 13.89 -3.90
CA HIS A 122 -13.02 13.70 -5.20
C HIS A 122 -12.74 14.85 -6.18
N ASP A 123 -11.94 15.83 -5.78
CA ASP A 123 -11.65 17.03 -6.55
C ASP A 123 -10.54 16.74 -7.55
N ILE A 124 -10.92 16.62 -8.82
CA ILE A 124 -10.01 16.31 -9.92
C ILE A 124 -9.07 17.49 -10.18
N ASP A 125 -9.60 18.71 -10.18
CA ASP A 125 -8.81 19.91 -10.46
C ASP A 125 -7.74 20.12 -9.38
N PHE A 126 -8.06 19.76 -8.13
CA PHE A 126 -7.08 19.76 -7.05
C PHE A 126 -5.91 18.81 -7.33
N ILE A 127 -6.20 17.53 -7.59
CA ILE A 127 -5.13 16.53 -7.74
C ILE A 127 -4.32 16.77 -9.02
N GLU A 128 -4.96 17.25 -10.09
CA GLU A 128 -4.31 17.72 -11.32
C GLU A 128 -3.41 18.93 -11.03
N GLY A 129 -3.88 19.90 -10.25
CA GLY A 129 -3.09 21.05 -9.83
C GLY A 129 -1.84 20.65 -9.04
N ILE A 130 -1.95 19.71 -8.10
CA ILE A 130 -0.79 19.18 -7.38
C ILE A 130 0.14 18.41 -8.33
N ALA A 131 -0.39 17.61 -9.24
CA ALA A 131 0.40 16.90 -10.24
C ALA A 131 1.19 17.87 -11.13
N TRP A 132 0.54 18.95 -11.57
CA TRP A 132 1.16 20.02 -12.34
C TRP A 132 2.26 20.73 -11.55
N LYS A 133 2.04 21.05 -10.26
CA LYS A 133 3.09 21.63 -9.40
C LYS A 133 4.30 20.69 -9.24
N ILE A 134 4.08 19.38 -9.20
CA ILE A 134 5.18 18.40 -9.12
C ILE A 134 5.95 18.34 -10.45
N ALA A 135 5.24 18.34 -11.59
CA ALA A 135 5.87 18.37 -12.91
C ALA A 135 6.68 19.65 -13.15
N ASN A 136 6.20 20.77 -12.61
CA ASN A 136 6.84 22.09 -12.71
C ASN A 136 7.51 22.50 -11.40
N VAL A 137 8.05 21.55 -10.64
CA VAL A 137 8.74 21.81 -9.35
C VAL A 137 9.92 22.78 -9.50
N GLU A 138 10.38 23.02 -10.73
CA GLU A 138 11.40 24.02 -11.02
C GLU A 138 10.97 25.44 -10.70
N GLU A 139 9.68 25.74 -10.82
CA GLU A 139 9.06 27.04 -10.55
C GLU A 139 8.83 27.28 -9.05
N GLU A 140 9.01 26.26 -8.20
CA GLU A 140 8.88 26.41 -6.76
C GLU A 140 9.97 27.32 -6.19
N THR A 141 9.53 28.35 -5.47
CA THR A 141 10.39 29.38 -4.89
C THR A 141 11.10 28.90 -3.62
N ASP A 142 10.48 28.01 -2.84
CA ASP A 142 11.11 27.41 -1.66
C ASP A 142 12.02 26.23 -2.08
N ASN A 143 13.33 26.48 -2.09
CA ASN A 143 14.37 25.49 -2.39
C ASN A 143 14.30 24.23 -1.49
N ARG A 144 13.82 24.35 -0.25
CA ARG A 144 13.65 23.22 0.68
C ARG A 144 12.53 22.30 0.19
N ILE A 145 11.38 22.89 -0.18
CA ILE A 145 10.23 22.14 -0.72
C ILE A 145 10.60 21.52 -2.07
N LYS A 146 11.19 22.30 -2.96
CA LYS A 146 11.68 21.85 -4.26
C LYS A 146 12.58 20.61 -4.16
N THR A 147 13.60 20.68 -3.31
CA THR A 147 14.50 19.53 -3.07
C THR A 147 13.77 18.33 -2.50
N LYS A 148 12.85 18.56 -1.56
CA LYS A 148 12.07 17.47 -0.92
C LYS A 148 11.16 16.76 -1.92
N ILE A 149 10.43 17.50 -2.75
CA ILE A 149 9.56 16.93 -3.80
C ILE A 149 10.39 16.16 -4.83
N ARG A 150 11.49 16.73 -5.34
CA ARG A 150 12.41 16.01 -6.25
C ARG A 150 12.88 14.68 -5.67
N ASN A 151 13.29 14.66 -4.40
CA ASN A 151 13.74 13.43 -3.73
C ASN A 151 12.62 12.40 -3.51
N MET A 152 11.36 12.85 -3.38
CA MET A 152 10.21 11.96 -3.26
C MET A 152 9.89 11.24 -4.58
N PHE A 153 10.03 11.93 -5.71
CA PHE A 153 9.71 11.41 -7.05
C PHE A 153 10.93 11.01 -7.88
N ALA A 154 12.14 11.10 -7.31
CA ALA A 154 13.35 10.59 -7.94
C ALA A 154 13.21 9.08 -8.26
N PRO A 155 13.78 8.60 -9.37
CA PRO A 155 13.79 7.18 -9.71
C PRO A 155 14.49 6.39 -8.60
N LYS A 156 13.73 5.67 -7.76
CA LYS A 156 14.28 4.77 -6.74
C LYS A 156 14.31 3.34 -7.28
N LEU A 157 15.37 2.61 -6.95
CA LEU A 157 15.45 1.17 -7.13
C LEU A 157 14.26 0.51 -6.42
N GLU A 158 13.61 -0.41 -7.12
CA GLU A 158 12.33 -1.01 -6.76
C GLU A 158 12.29 -1.48 -5.30
N SER A 159 11.39 -0.88 -4.51
CA SER A 159 11.06 -1.46 -3.20
C SER A 159 10.00 -2.54 -3.41
N ALA A 160 10.39 -3.80 -3.22
CA ALA A 160 9.49 -4.94 -3.22
C ALA A 160 8.35 -4.72 -2.20
N GLY A 161 7.14 -4.38 -2.65
CA GLY A 161 5.96 -4.27 -1.78
C GLY A 161 5.06 -3.05 -1.96
N GLY A 162 5.35 -2.14 -2.91
CA GLY A 162 4.52 -0.95 -3.16
C GLY A 162 4.52 -0.04 -1.93
N GLY A 163 5.55 0.82 -1.87
CA GLY A 163 6.00 1.52 -0.67
C GLY A 163 4.92 2.13 0.23
N THR A 164 5.27 2.30 1.50
CA THR A 164 4.46 3.02 2.49
C THR A 164 4.07 4.40 1.92
N PRO A 165 2.80 4.82 2.02
CA PRO A 165 2.37 6.15 1.63
C PRO A 165 3.23 7.22 2.32
N LEU A 166 3.78 8.14 1.54
CA LEU A 166 4.57 9.26 2.05
C LEU A 166 3.76 10.54 1.91
N PRO A 167 3.48 11.27 3.00
CA PRO A 167 2.78 12.54 2.90
C PRO A 167 3.67 13.58 2.21
N LEU A 168 3.08 14.34 1.30
CA LEU A 168 3.70 15.53 0.74
C LEU A 168 3.79 16.63 1.82
N PRO A 169 4.69 17.61 1.68
CA PRO A 169 4.72 18.78 2.56
C PRO A 169 3.37 19.52 2.53
N GLU A 170 2.79 19.82 3.69
CA GLU A 170 1.50 20.49 3.78
C GLU A 170 1.55 21.90 3.18
N GLU A 171 2.71 22.57 3.25
CA GLU A 171 2.94 23.87 2.62
C GLU A 171 2.88 23.79 1.08
N PHE A 172 3.16 22.61 0.50
CA PHE A 172 3.09 22.38 -0.94
C PHE A 172 1.67 22.03 -1.40
N THR A 173 0.81 21.58 -0.49
CA THR A 173 -0.54 21.05 -0.79
C THR A 173 -1.65 21.92 -0.19
N ASP A 174 -1.35 23.17 0.14
CA ASP A 174 -2.28 24.14 0.73
C ASP A 174 -2.97 23.61 2.01
N GLY A 175 -2.24 22.82 2.82
CA GLY A 175 -2.72 22.23 4.06
C GLY A 175 -3.51 20.92 3.90
N GLU A 176 -3.70 20.41 2.68
CA GLU A 176 -4.38 19.14 2.44
C GLU A 176 -3.43 17.94 2.55
N LYS A 177 -3.92 16.82 3.09
CA LYS A 177 -3.13 15.59 3.23
C LYS A 177 -3.08 14.80 1.93
N VAL A 178 -2.07 15.11 1.12
CA VAL A 178 -1.77 14.37 -0.11
C VAL A 178 -0.67 13.35 0.14
N PHE A 179 -0.88 12.13 -0.31
CA PHE A 179 0.06 11.04 -0.19
C PHE A 179 0.63 10.67 -1.54
N GLN A 180 1.95 10.48 -1.59
CA GLN A 180 2.63 9.79 -2.67
C GLN A 180 2.70 8.30 -2.35
N ARG A 181 2.43 7.46 -3.35
CA ARG A 181 2.60 6.02 -3.25
C ARG A 181 3.02 5.40 -4.60
N GLN A 182 3.73 4.28 -4.54
CA GLN A 182 3.95 3.42 -5.70
C GLN A 182 2.77 2.45 -5.89
N PHE A 183 2.25 2.40 -7.10
CA PHE A 183 1.19 1.50 -7.55
C PHE A 183 1.76 0.55 -8.60
N ARG A 184 1.53 -0.76 -8.39
CA ARG A 184 1.92 -1.81 -9.34
C ARG A 184 0.74 -2.11 -10.24
N PHE A 185 0.92 -1.87 -11.52
CA PHE A 185 -0.08 -2.13 -12.56
C PHE A 185 0.20 -3.43 -13.33
N GLY A 186 1.31 -4.12 -13.03
CA GLY A 186 1.57 -5.42 -13.64
C GLY A 186 0.65 -6.52 -13.14
N GLU A 187 0.12 -6.38 -11.93
CA GLU A 187 -0.77 -7.35 -11.31
C GLU A 187 -2.26 -7.06 -11.59
N VAL A 188 -2.59 -5.94 -12.25
CA VAL A 188 -3.99 -5.57 -12.57
C VAL A 188 -4.38 -6.03 -13.97
N LYS A 189 -5.70 -6.15 -14.22
CA LYS A 189 -6.24 -6.49 -15.54
C LYS A 189 -5.84 -5.46 -16.61
N LYS A 190 -5.71 -5.93 -17.86
CA LYS A 190 -5.37 -5.08 -19.02
C LYS A 190 -6.35 -3.92 -19.17
N ALA A 191 -7.66 -4.17 -19.02
CA ALA A 191 -8.69 -3.12 -19.10
C ALA A 191 -8.44 -1.96 -18.12
N THR A 192 -7.94 -2.25 -16.90
CA THR A 192 -7.58 -1.23 -15.91
C THR A 192 -6.36 -0.41 -16.32
N ARG A 193 -5.40 -1.02 -17.03
CA ARG A 193 -4.26 -0.29 -17.61
C ARG A 193 -4.69 0.59 -18.78
N ASP A 194 -5.50 0.04 -19.69
CA ASP A 194 -6.00 0.79 -20.85
C ASP A 194 -6.86 1.99 -20.39
N ALA A 195 -7.66 1.81 -19.33
CA ALA A 195 -8.43 2.88 -18.70
C ALA A 195 -7.55 3.99 -18.10
N LEU A 196 -6.33 3.69 -17.66
CA LEU A 196 -5.39 4.68 -17.16
C LEU A 196 -4.99 5.67 -18.26
N GLU A 197 -4.64 5.15 -19.45
CA GLU A 197 -4.27 5.97 -20.60
C GLU A 197 -5.45 6.84 -21.06
N LEU A 198 -6.65 6.24 -21.14
CA LEU A 198 -7.87 6.93 -21.54
C LEU A 198 -8.32 8.02 -20.55
N ASN A 199 -8.03 7.84 -19.26
CA ASN A 199 -8.36 8.82 -18.22
C ASN A 199 -7.21 9.79 -17.91
N ASP A 200 -6.20 9.89 -18.77
CA ASP A 200 -5.03 10.76 -18.56
C ASP A 200 -4.33 10.47 -17.22
N GLY A 201 -3.97 9.21 -16.96
CA GLY A 201 -3.26 8.83 -15.75
C GLY A 201 -4.09 8.84 -14.46
N ARG A 202 -5.40 9.08 -14.53
CA ARG A 202 -6.30 9.10 -13.36
C ARG A 202 -6.90 7.73 -13.08
N PHE A 203 -7.03 7.39 -11.81
CA PHE A 203 -7.59 6.11 -11.36
C PHE A 203 -8.19 6.20 -9.96
N ALA A 204 -9.08 5.27 -9.62
CA ALA A 204 -9.75 5.23 -8.31
C ALA A 204 -8.90 4.49 -7.28
N VAL A 205 -8.92 4.99 -6.05
CA VAL A 205 -8.19 4.42 -4.92
C VAL A 205 -9.09 4.32 -3.69
N LEU A 206 -9.11 3.18 -3.01
CA LEU A 206 -9.67 3.03 -1.67
C LEU A 206 -8.56 3.19 -0.63
N ALA A 207 -8.67 4.16 0.28
CA ALA A 207 -7.60 4.44 1.24
C ALA A 207 -7.84 3.79 2.61
N PHE A 208 -7.24 2.61 2.82
CA PHE A 208 -7.31 1.91 4.09
C PHE A 208 -6.17 2.39 5.02
N ASN A 209 -6.50 3.16 6.07
CA ASN A 209 -5.52 3.79 6.97
C ASN A 209 -4.46 4.61 6.21
N ASN A 210 -4.91 5.46 5.29
CA ASN A 210 -4.06 6.23 4.37
C ASN A 210 -3.24 5.38 3.39
N LYS A 211 -3.42 4.06 3.34
CA LYS A 211 -2.83 3.19 2.32
C LYS A 211 -3.80 3.05 1.16
N GLY A 212 -3.56 3.82 0.11
CA GLY A 212 -4.36 3.81 -1.11
C GLY A 212 -4.19 2.53 -1.91
N VAL A 213 -5.26 1.73 -2.03
CA VAL A 213 -5.33 0.52 -2.84
C VAL A 213 -6.03 0.87 -4.16
N LEU A 214 -5.40 0.52 -5.28
CA LEU A 214 -5.99 0.74 -6.61
C LEU A 214 -7.25 -0.12 -6.79
N VAL A 215 -8.31 0.49 -7.31
CA VAL A 215 -9.56 -0.18 -7.66
C VAL A 215 -9.53 -0.53 -9.16
N GLU A 216 -9.85 -1.77 -9.49
CA GLU A 216 -9.91 -2.22 -10.89
C GLU A 216 -11.12 -1.66 -11.61
N ASN A 217 -10.98 -1.38 -12.92
CA ASN A 217 -11.99 -0.64 -13.69
C ASN A 217 -13.37 -1.34 -13.71
N GLU A 218 -13.41 -2.66 -13.67
CA GLU A 218 -14.65 -3.43 -13.60
C GLU A 218 -15.49 -3.14 -12.35
N HIS A 219 -14.85 -2.72 -11.26
CA HIS A 219 -15.52 -2.33 -10.02
C HIS A 219 -15.83 -0.82 -9.97
N VAL A 220 -15.32 -0.05 -10.94
CA VAL A 220 -15.58 1.38 -11.09
C VAL A 220 -16.81 1.62 -11.98
N GLU A 221 -17.03 0.75 -12.96
CA GLU A 221 -18.13 0.85 -13.94
C GLU A 221 -19.39 0.05 -13.58
N GLY A 222 -19.28 -0.93 -12.67
CA GLY A 222 -20.39 -1.76 -12.17
C GLY A 222 -21.10 -1.16 -10.97
#